data_AF-A0A6B3EUE5-F1
#
_entry.id   AF-A0A6B3EUE5-F1
#
_cell.length_a   1.000
_cell.length_b   1.000
_cell.length_c   1.000
_cell.angle_alpha   90.00
_cell.angle_beta   90.00
_cell.angle_gamma   90.00
#
_symmetry.space_group_name_H-M   'P 1'
#
loop_
_entity.id
_entity.type
_entity.pdbx_description
1 polymer ?
#
loop_
_entity_poly.entity_id
_entity_poly.type
_entity_poly.pdbx_seq_one_letter_code
_entity_poly.pdbx_strand_id
1 'polypeptide(L)'
;EGVHAVFDGGGATTFWPSTEVLRRVGTLVYYGPLIGDIPEVRMFDLPKSIKVTYAVFSDHIHTPELLRQHTGDLFDKIREGKLRIDITGRYPLGEAHQAHSDI
;
A
#
# COMPACT_ATOMS: atom_id res chain seq x y z
N GLU A 1 3.98 -20.68 12.04
CA GLU A 1 3.84 -19.24 12.38
C GLU A 1 3.57 -18.46 11.10
N GLY A 2 2.94 -17.27 11.20
CA GLY A 2 2.57 -16.44 10.05
C GLY A 2 3.65 -15.45 9.61
N VAL A 3 3.29 -14.53 8.71
CA VAL A 3 4.20 -13.47 8.23
C VAL A 3 4.37 -12.34 9.25
N HIS A 4 5.49 -11.62 9.17
CA HIS A 4 5.82 -10.50 10.07
C HIS A 4 4.93 -9.29 9.84
N ALA A 5 4.67 -8.99 8.57
CA ALA A 5 3.84 -7.89 8.14
C ALA A 5 3.07 -8.28 6.89
N VAL A 6 1.89 -7.68 6.71
CA VAL A 6 1.10 -7.74 5.48
C VAL A 6 0.90 -6.31 5.00
N PHE A 7 1.19 -6.05 3.73
CA PHE A 7 0.85 -4.80 3.06
C PHE A 7 -0.45 -5.03 2.30
N ASP A 8 -1.52 -4.32 2.69
CA ASP A 8 -2.86 -4.59 2.19
C ASP A 8 -3.56 -3.30 1.72
N GLY A 9 -3.97 -3.29 0.45
CA GLY A 9 -4.81 -2.26 -0.16
C GLY A 9 -6.05 -2.81 -0.86
N GLY A 10 -6.46 -4.05 -0.58
CA GLY A 10 -7.59 -4.72 -1.24
C GLY A 10 -8.96 -4.47 -0.57
N GLY A 11 -9.02 -3.69 0.50
CA GLY A 11 -10.28 -3.32 1.15
C GLY A 11 -10.92 -4.43 2.01
N ALA A 12 -12.25 -4.39 2.13
CA ALA A 12 -12.99 -5.28 3.02
C ALA A 12 -12.84 -6.77 2.69
N THR A 13 -12.61 -7.13 1.42
CA THR A 13 -12.48 -8.52 0.97
C THR A 13 -11.17 -9.18 1.41
N THR A 14 -10.16 -8.38 1.75
CA THR A 14 -8.79 -8.85 2.05
C THR A 14 -8.40 -8.62 3.51
N PHE A 15 -9.02 -7.67 4.20
CA PHE A 15 -8.68 -7.32 5.59
C PHE A 15 -8.60 -8.54 6.53
N TRP A 16 -9.68 -9.34 6.62
CA TRP A 16 -9.72 -10.48 7.53
C TRP A 16 -8.74 -11.60 7.14
N PRO A 17 -8.68 -12.06 5.86
CA PRO A 17 -7.64 -12.98 5.41
C PRO A 17 -6.22 -12.49 5.72
N SER A 18 -5.93 -11.20 5.56
CA SER A 18 -4.65 -10.59 5.92
C SER A 18 -4.32 -10.71 7.41
N THR A 19 -5.31 -10.58 8.29
CA THR A 19 -5.12 -10.82 9.73
C THR A 19 -4.83 -12.29 10.06
N GLU A 20 -5.36 -13.24 9.29
CA GLU A 20 -5.19 -14.68 9.54
C GLU A 20 -3.76 -15.14 9.25
N VAL A 21 -3.15 -14.65 8.16
CA VAL A 21 -1.79 -15.01 7.75
C VAL A 21 -0.69 -14.34 8.59
N LEU A 22 -1.02 -13.30 9.38
CA LEU A 22 -0.07 -12.65 10.28
C LEU A 22 0.37 -13.55 11.43
N ARG A 23 1.62 -13.42 11.86
CA ARG A 23 2.08 -14.00 13.14
C ARG A 23 1.55 -13.22 14.34
N ARG A 24 1.71 -13.78 15.54
CA ARG A 24 1.45 -13.05 16.80
C ARG A 24 2.32 -11.81 16.89
N VAL A 25 1.72 -10.68 17.28
CA VAL A 25 2.37 -9.36 17.28
C VAL A 25 2.90 -8.94 15.89
N GLY A 26 2.31 -9.45 14.81
CA GLY A 26 2.58 -8.99 13.45
C GLY A 26 1.93 -7.63 13.15
N THR A 27 2.31 -7.01 12.03
CA THR A 27 1.80 -5.70 11.61
C THR A 27 1.01 -5.79 10.30
N LEU A 28 -0.27 -5.42 10.33
CA LEU A 28 -1.04 -5.12 9.13
C LEU A 28 -0.78 -3.66 8.72
N VAL A 29 -0.01 -3.48 7.66
CA VAL A 29 0.20 -2.19 6.98
C VAL A 29 -0.94 -1.99 5.99
N TYR A 30 -2.07 -1.52 6.50
CA TYR A 30 -3.24 -1.24 5.68
C TYR A 30 -3.08 0.16 5.06
N TYR A 31 -3.27 0.28 3.74
CA TYR A 31 -3.13 1.56 3.02
C TYR A 31 -4.37 1.94 2.21
N GLY A 32 -5.52 1.33 2.56
CA GLY A 32 -6.84 1.69 2.06
C GLY A 32 -7.27 0.92 0.80
N PRO A 33 -8.58 0.87 0.51
CA PRO A 33 -9.07 0.12 -0.63
C PRO A 33 -8.68 0.84 -1.93
N LEU A 34 -7.92 0.15 -2.78
CA LEU A 34 -7.80 0.49 -4.18
C LEU A 34 -9.15 0.24 -4.90
N ILE A 35 -9.88 -0.79 -4.43
CA ILE A 35 -11.17 -1.27 -4.95
C ILE A 35 -12.00 -1.79 -3.76
N GLY A 36 -13.30 -1.48 -3.74
CA GLY A 36 -14.26 -2.10 -2.82
C GLY A 36 -14.53 -1.35 -1.52
N ASP A 37 -15.38 -1.97 -0.68
CA ASP A 37 -15.87 -1.37 0.56
C ASP A 37 -14.78 -1.26 1.63
N ILE A 38 -14.98 -0.31 2.55
CA ILE A 38 -14.12 -0.13 3.72
C ILE A 38 -14.57 -1.11 4.81
N PRO A 39 -13.66 -1.91 5.39
CA PRO A 39 -14.03 -2.82 6.47
C PRO A 39 -14.41 -2.04 7.73
N GLU A 40 -15.53 -2.41 8.34
CA GLU A 40 -15.84 -2.01 9.71
C GLU A 40 -15.11 -2.95 10.68
N VAL A 41 -14.25 -2.38 11.54
CA VAL A 41 -13.41 -3.15 12.45
C VAL A 41 -13.61 -2.67 13.88
N ARG A 42 -14.10 -3.55 14.74
CA ARG A 42 -14.08 -3.31 16.18
C ARG A 42 -12.71 -3.71 16.71
N MET A 43 -12.06 -2.84 17.47
CA MET A 43 -10.70 -3.10 17.97
C MET A 43 -10.58 -4.40 18.77
N PHE A 44 -11.65 -4.83 19.44
CA PHE A 44 -11.70 -6.07 20.21
C PHE A 44 -11.64 -7.34 19.34
N ASP A 45 -12.01 -7.24 18.06
CA ASP A 45 -12.02 -8.39 17.14
C ASP A 45 -10.62 -8.68 16.56
N LEU A 46 -9.62 -7.81 16.79
CA LEU A 46 -8.27 -7.99 16.28
C LEU A 46 -7.56 -9.18 16.96
N PRO A 47 -7.14 -10.21 16.20
CA PRO A 47 -6.57 -11.41 16.79
C PRO A 47 -5.08 -11.23 17.10
N LYS A 48 -4.52 -12.14 17.91
CA LYS A 48 -3.06 -12.36 18.05
C LYS A 48 -2.24 -11.10 18.42
N SER A 49 -2.87 -10.10 19.06
CA SER A 49 -2.24 -8.82 19.42
C SER A 49 -1.52 -8.14 18.25
N ILE A 50 -2.09 -8.26 17.04
CA ILE A 50 -1.54 -7.60 15.85
C ILE A 50 -1.62 -6.08 15.98
N LYS A 51 -0.78 -5.40 15.22
CA LYS A 51 -0.82 -3.95 15.03
C LYS A 51 -1.46 -3.67 13.69
N VAL A 52 -2.37 -2.71 13.63
CA VAL A 52 -2.96 -2.23 12.37
C VAL A 52 -2.58 -0.77 12.21
N THR A 53 -2.02 -0.40 11.06
CA THR A 53 -1.69 0.99 10.71
C THR A 53 -2.48 1.40 9.48
N TYR A 54 -2.84 2.68 9.38
CA TYR A 54 -3.34 3.28 8.14
C TYR A 54 -2.29 4.24 7.59
N ALA A 55 -1.66 3.89 6.47
CA ALA A 55 -0.60 4.71 5.88
C ALA A 55 -1.13 5.56 4.73
N VAL A 56 -1.02 6.89 4.84
CA VAL A 56 -1.30 7.84 3.75
C VAL A 56 0.02 8.40 3.25
N PHE A 57 0.28 8.32 1.94
CA PHE A 57 1.58 8.73 1.40
C PHE A 57 1.93 10.19 1.75
N SER A 58 0.95 11.10 1.70
CA SER A 58 1.16 12.53 1.98
C SER A 58 1.66 12.80 3.39
N ASP A 59 1.27 11.98 4.37
CA ASP A 59 1.71 12.13 5.76
C ASP A 59 3.21 11.81 5.90
N HIS A 60 3.73 10.95 5.03
CA HIS A 60 5.15 10.60 4.97
C HIS A 60 6.01 11.60 4.17
N ILE A 61 5.40 12.55 3.45
CA ILE A 61 6.08 13.58 2.65
C ILE A 61 5.53 15.00 2.93
N HIS A 62 5.06 15.25 4.15
CA HIS A 62 4.33 16.47 4.51
C HIS A 62 5.18 17.76 4.48
N THR A 63 6.48 17.67 4.22
CA THR A 63 7.37 18.82 3.97
C THR A 63 8.10 18.70 2.64
N PRO A 64 8.49 19.82 2.01
CA PRO A 64 9.32 19.82 0.81
C PRO A 64 10.65 19.05 1.00
N GLU A 65 11.24 19.10 2.19
CA GLU A 65 12.48 18.41 2.52
C GLU A 65 12.29 16.89 2.52
N LEU A 66 11.23 16.40 3.17
CA LEU A 66 10.90 14.96 3.18
C LEU A 66 10.58 14.46 1.77
N LEU A 67 9.80 15.21 1.00
CA LEU A 67 9.50 14.88 -0.39
C LEU A 67 10.79 14.74 -1.21
N ARG A 68 11.70 15.73 -1.13
CA ARG A 68 12.97 15.70 -1.87
C ARG A 68 13.85 14.54 -1.43
N GLN A 69 13.92 14.26 -0.13
CA GLN A 69 14.69 13.14 0.42
C GLN A 69 14.19 11.80 -0.12
N HIS A 70 12.89 11.51 0.01
CA HIS A 70 12.30 10.25 -0.47
C HIS A 70 12.37 10.11 -2.00
N THR A 71 12.19 11.22 -2.72
CA THR A 71 12.36 11.25 -4.17
C THR A 71 13.80 10.94 -4.58
N GLY A 72 14.79 11.49 -3.86
CA GLY A 72 16.20 11.19 -4.05
C GLY A 72 16.48 9.70 -3.95
N ASP A 73 16.09 9.07 -2.83
CA ASP A 73 16.27 7.62 -2.60
C ASP A 73 15.59 6.76 -3.69
N LEU A 74 14.38 7.13 -4.13
CA LEU A 74 13.70 6.45 -5.23
C LEU A 74 14.52 6.49 -6.53
N PHE A 75 14.97 7.68 -6.94
CA PHE A 75 15.74 7.82 -8.18
C PHE A 75 17.15 7.24 -8.08
N ASP A 76 17.77 7.26 -6.91
CA ASP A 76 19.05 6.61 -6.68
C ASP A 76 18.92 5.09 -6.90
N LYS A 77 17.89 4.44 -6.34
CA LYS A 77 17.59 3.02 -6.59
C LYS A 77 17.34 2.70 -8.07
N ILE A 78 16.70 3.60 -8.80
CA ILE A 78 16.49 3.44 -10.25
C ILE A 78 17.81 3.55 -11.01
N ARG A 79 18.63 4.58 -10.72
CA ARG A 79 19.94 4.79 -11.38
C ARG A 79 20.93 3.65 -11.08
N GLU A 80 20.88 3.10 -9.87
CA GLU A 80 21.69 1.96 -9.43
C GLU A 80 21.18 0.62 -9.98
N GLY A 81 20.04 0.59 -10.68
CA GLY A 81 19.44 -0.63 -11.20
C GLY A 81 18.83 -1.55 -10.13
N LYS A 82 18.69 -1.07 -8.88
CA LYS A 82 18.03 -1.79 -7.78
C LYS A 82 16.50 -1.79 -7.91
N LEU A 83 15.95 -0.81 -8.63
CA LEU A 83 14.53 -0.73 -8.98
C LEU A 83 14.39 -0.59 -10.49
N ARG A 84 13.74 -1.57 -11.14
CA ARG A 84 13.39 -1.52 -12.56
C ARG A 84 11.94 -1.11 -12.71
N ILE A 85 11.68 -0.14 -13.60
CA ILE A 85 10.33 0.32 -13.91
C ILE A 85 9.89 -0.32 -15.22
N ASP A 86 8.87 -1.17 -15.15
CA ASP A 86 8.28 -1.82 -16.31
C ASP A 86 7.02 -1.01 -16.73
N ILE A 87 7.02 -0.46 -17.95
CA ILE A 87 5.91 0.34 -18.47
C ILE A 87 4.94 -0.57 -19.21
N THR A 88 3.78 -0.85 -18.59
CA THR A 88 2.78 -1.80 -19.09
C THR A 88 1.73 -1.19 -20.03
N GLY A 89 1.61 0.14 -20.08
CA GLY A 89 0.68 0.84 -20.95
C GLY A 89 1.14 2.26 -21.27
N ARG A 90 0.78 2.76 -22.45
CA ARG A 90 0.98 4.15 -22.87
C ARG A 90 -0.27 4.62 -23.59
N TYR A 91 -0.85 5.71 -23.10
CA TYR A 91 -2.08 6.27 -23.63
C TYR A 91 -1.83 7.76 -23.92
N PRO A 92 -2.27 8.28 -25.08
CA PRO A 92 -2.38 9.72 -25.29
C PRO A 92 -3.24 10.36 -24.19
N LEU A 93 -2.94 11.61 -23.81
CA LEU A 93 -3.70 12.30 -22.76
C LEU A 93 -5.22 12.37 -23.06
N GLY A 94 -5.61 12.51 -24.34
CA GLY A 94 -7.01 12.49 -24.76
C GLY A 94 -7.71 11.14 -24.58
N GLU A 95 -6.96 10.06 -24.34
CA GLU A 95 -7.46 8.69 -24.15
C GLU A 95 -7.42 8.25 -22.68
N ALA A 96 -7.40 9.21 -21.73
CA ALA A 96 -7.42 8.90 -20.29
C ALA A 96 -8.58 7.98 -19.87
N HIS A 97 -9.72 8.04 -20.58
CA HIS A 97 -10.86 7.14 -20.35
C HIS A 97 -10.52 5.66 -20.58
N GLN A 98 -9.67 5.36 -21.57
CA GLN A 98 -9.22 3.99 -21.83
C GLN A 98 -8.29 3.52 -20.71
N ALA A 99 -7.36 4.38 -20.29
CA ALA A 99 -6.48 4.07 -19.15
C ALA A 99 -7.26 3.77 -17.87
N HIS A 100 -8.35 4.49 -17.57
CA HIS A 100 -9.22 4.17 -16.43
C HIS A 100 -10.00 2.87 -16.61
N SER A 101 -10.36 2.50 -17.84
CA SER A 101 -11.12 1.27 -18.11
C SER A 101 -10.25 0.01 -17.99
N ASP A 102 -8.94 0.15 -18.20
CA ASP A 102 -7.98 -0.95 -18.12
C ASP A 102 -7.45 -1.23 -16.69
N ILE A 103 -7.71 -0.32 -15.72
CA ILE A 103 -7.32 -0.42 -14.29
C ILE A 103 -8.43 -1.07 -13.47
#